data_AF-A0A1H5D7U8-F1
#
_entry.id   AF-A0A1H5D7U8-F1
#
_cell.length_a   1.000
_cell.length_b   1.000
_cell.length_c   1.000
_cell.angle_alpha   90.00
_cell.angle_beta   90.00
_cell.angle_gamma   90.00
#
_symmetry.space_group_name_H-M   'P 1'
#
loop_
_entity.id
_entity.type
_entity.pdbx_description
1 polymer ?
#
loop_
_entity_poly.entity_id
_entity_poly.type
_entity_poly.pdbx_seq_one_letter_code
_entity_poly.pdbx_strand_id
1 'polypeptide(L)'
;MVTREPELNSGVLPGNVRIDDWIMLVLAAGSVGLLGFMVLSPPAREVGFVIFYVDCGICGVFLLEFLWRWRKRRWARKFLVRNWYELFAMIPVAHPAMTAHKFVSVVLLLVRIGRAADRAVGEQFTYRLVDKLSEPIVKAIKKPVTIAVLDEVVKVLETGNYPENLAKSLGAHKDELRGIIAEKIAADPQLGKLKRLPFHDEIVRACVDTSFRVLLEVLLDPRIDDFFSAVVRENREQIRLAVQLGLNEVDDEAEEKLLRVRTQRSAAHEYDRLHPGSRP
;
A
#
# COMPACT_ATOMS: atom_id res chain seq x y z
N MET A 1 -23.81 9.18 -15.24
CA MET A 1 -23.31 9.65 -13.93
C MET A 1 -24.44 9.53 -12.94
N VAL A 2 -24.36 8.56 -12.02
CA VAL A 2 -25.31 8.37 -10.93
C VAL A 2 -24.50 8.52 -9.66
N THR A 3 -24.75 9.61 -8.95
CA THR A 3 -24.17 9.95 -7.65
C THR A 3 -24.52 8.87 -6.65
N ARG A 4 -23.51 8.12 -6.20
CA ARG A 4 -23.60 7.26 -5.01
C ARG A 4 -23.67 8.17 -3.80
N GLU A 5 -24.85 8.34 -3.24
CA GLU A 5 -24.97 8.80 -1.86
C GLU A 5 -24.36 7.75 -0.92
N PRO A 6 -23.52 8.15 0.05
CA PRO A 6 -23.07 7.26 1.10
C PRO A 6 -24.25 7.04 2.04
N GLU A 7 -24.72 5.79 2.19
CA GLU A 7 -25.65 5.42 3.26
C GLU A 7 -24.93 5.57 4.61
N LEU A 8 -24.91 6.80 5.11
CA LEU A 8 -24.65 7.14 6.49
C LEU A 8 -25.88 6.77 7.31
N ASN A 9 -25.63 5.93 8.30
CA ASN A 9 -26.27 6.01 9.62
C ASN A 9 -27.76 5.65 9.70
N SER A 10 -28.04 4.35 9.79
CA SER A 10 -29.16 3.86 10.59
C SER A 10 -28.65 3.13 11.83
N GLY A 11 -28.10 3.92 12.76
CA GLY A 11 -28.43 3.76 14.17
C GLY A 11 -27.42 3.03 15.05
N VAL A 12 -26.27 3.66 15.32
CA VAL A 12 -25.75 3.79 16.70
C VAL A 12 -25.06 5.16 16.81
N LEU A 13 -25.79 6.16 17.30
CA LEU A 13 -25.22 7.41 17.77
C LEU A 13 -24.26 7.13 18.94
N PRO A 14 -23.13 7.86 19.06
CA PRO A 14 -22.28 7.80 20.24
C PRO A 14 -22.98 8.57 21.35
N GLY A 15 -23.77 7.89 22.18
CA GLY A 15 -24.44 8.56 23.31
C GLY A 15 -25.81 8.03 23.72
N ASN A 16 -26.08 6.73 23.61
CA ASN A 16 -26.99 6.07 24.55
C ASN A 16 -26.73 4.55 24.48
N VAL A 17 -25.95 4.00 25.41
CA VAL A 17 -25.84 2.55 25.52
C VAL A 17 -27.23 2.07 25.93
N ARG A 18 -27.98 1.46 25.01
CA ARG A 18 -29.32 0.94 25.35
C ARG A 18 -29.12 -0.07 26.47
N ILE A 19 -30.03 -0.06 27.45
CA ILE A 19 -30.01 -1.00 28.58
C ILE A 19 -29.88 -2.45 28.07
N ASP A 20 -30.48 -2.73 26.91
CA ASP A 20 -30.37 -3.98 26.18
C ASP A 20 -28.91 -4.40 25.89
N ASP A 21 -28.03 -3.46 25.51
CA ASP A 21 -26.61 -3.77 25.21
C ASP A 21 -25.80 -4.06 26.47
N TRP A 22 -26.09 -3.37 27.57
CA TRP A 22 -25.51 -3.68 28.88
C TRP A 22 -25.97 -5.04 29.40
N ILE A 23 -27.26 -5.36 29.26
CA ILE A 23 -27.81 -6.67 29.62
C ILE A 23 -27.10 -7.77 28.82
N MET A 24 -26.94 -7.59 27.51
CA MET A 24 -26.26 -8.56 26.66
C MET A 24 -24.76 -8.69 26.94
N LEU A 25 -24.09 -7.60 27.34
CA LEU A 25 -22.69 -7.62 27.77
C LEU A 25 -22.52 -8.37 29.10
N VAL A 26 -23.40 -8.13 30.08
CA VAL A 26 -23.41 -8.86 31.35
C VAL A 26 -23.70 -10.35 31.13
N LEU A 27 -24.65 -10.69 30.26
CA LEU A 27 -24.92 -12.07 29.85
C LEU A 27 -23.71 -12.72 29.16
N ALA A 28 -23.00 -11.99 28.31
CA ALA A 28 -21.79 -12.49 27.64
C ALA A 28 -20.64 -12.71 28.63
N ALA A 29 -20.41 -11.76 29.54
CA ALA A 29 -19.42 -11.89 30.61
C ALA A 29 -19.76 -13.07 31.54
N GLY A 30 -21.03 -13.23 31.91
CA GLY A 30 -21.52 -14.37 32.69
C GLY A 30 -21.32 -15.70 31.96
N SER A 31 -21.60 -15.75 30.66
CA SER A 31 -21.40 -16.94 29.82
C SER A 31 -19.92 -17.36 29.71
N VAL A 32 -19.02 -16.39 29.55
CA VAL A 32 -17.57 -16.62 29.52
C VAL A 32 -17.06 -17.05 30.90
N GLY A 33 -17.52 -16.38 31.96
CA GLY A 33 -17.15 -16.71 33.35
C GLY A 33 -17.60 -18.11 33.76
N LEU A 34 -18.83 -18.48 33.43
CA LEU A 34 -19.41 -19.81 33.72
C LEU A 34 -18.61 -20.92 33.02
N LEU A 35 -18.26 -20.71 31.76
CA LEU A 35 -17.50 -21.69 30.97
C LEU A 35 -16.03 -21.75 31.41
N GLY A 36 -15.42 -20.61 31.71
CA GLY A 36 -14.07 -20.53 32.30
C GLY A 36 -14.00 -21.24 33.65
N PHE A 37 -15.01 -21.06 34.50
CA PHE A 37 -15.13 -21.76 35.78
C PHE A 37 -15.20 -23.29 35.58
N MET A 38 -16.00 -23.76 34.63
CA MET A 38 -16.10 -25.19 34.30
C MET A 38 -14.78 -25.79 33.80
N VAL A 39 -13.97 -25.02 33.08
CA VAL A 39 -12.65 -25.44 32.59
C VAL A 39 -11.62 -25.49 33.72
N LEU A 40 -11.64 -24.51 34.64
CA LEU A 40 -10.68 -24.41 35.75
C LEU A 40 -11.03 -25.31 36.94
N SER A 41 -12.32 -25.54 37.19
CA SER A 41 -12.82 -26.33 38.32
C SER A 41 -13.97 -27.22 37.88
N PRO A 42 -13.72 -28.52 37.56
CA PRO A 42 -14.78 -29.44 37.15
C PRO A 42 -15.76 -29.70 38.31
N PRO A 43 -17.02 -29.24 38.22
CA PRO A 43 -17.96 -29.34 39.33
C PRO A 43 -18.54 -30.76 39.46
N ALA A 44 -19.05 -31.09 40.64
CA ALA A 44 -19.78 -32.34 40.89
C ALA A 44 -21.00 -32.50 39.94
N ARG A 45 -21.36 -33.74 39.61
CA ARG A 45 -22.35 -34.07 38.54
C ARG A 45 -23.70 -33.36 38.70
N GLU A 46 -24.15 -33.13 39.93
CA GLU A 46 -25.42 -32.44 40.22
C GLU A 46 -25.38 -30.94 39.89
N VAL A 47 -24.25 -30.28 40.18
CA VAL A 47 -24.03 -28.86 39.87
C VAL A 47 -23.85 -28.64 38.36
N GLY A 48 -23.30 -29.65 37.66
CA GLY A 48 -23.13 -29.62 36.20
C GLY A 48 -24.45 -29.47 35.42
N PHE A 49 -25.55 -30.09 35.88
CA PHE A 49 -26.85 -29.95 35.23
C PHE A 49 -27.45 -28.55 35.39
N VAL A 50 -27.30 -27.94 36.56
CA VAL A 50 -27.78 -26.57 36.80
C VAL A 50 -27.01 -25.58 35.91
N ILE A 51 -25.69 -25.73 35.85
CA ILE A 51 -24.83 -24.94 34.95
C ILE A 51 -25.24 -25.13 33.49
N PHE A 52 -25.57 -26.35 33.08
CA PHE A 52 -26.04 -26.63 31.72
C PHE A 52 -27.37 -25.92 31.39
N TYR A 53 -28.36 -25.96 32.28
CA TYR A 53 -29.63 -25.26 32.06
C TYR A 53 -29.44 -23.74 31.98
N VAL A 54 -28.58 -23.18 32.83
CA VAL A 54 -28.23 -21.76 32.81
C VAL A 54 -27.52 -21.39 31.50
N ASP A 55 -26.53 -22.18 31.06
CA ASP A 55 -25.82 -21.95 29.79
C ASP A 55 -26.77 -22.07 28.59
N CYS A 56 -27.70 -23.02 28.61
CA CYS A 56 -28.72 -23.20 27.59
C CYS A 56 -29.68 -21.99 27.54
N GLY A 57 -30.08 -21.46 28.70
CA GLY A 57 -30.88 -20.24 28.79
C GLY A 57 -30.17 -19.03 28.20
N ILE A 58 -28.90 -18.82 28.54
CA ILE A 58 -28.08 -17.73 28.00
C ILE A 58 -27.89 -17.87 26.48
N CYS A 59 -27.60 -19.10 26.00
CA CYS A 59 -27.49 -19.39 24.57
C CYS A 59 -28.82 -19.13 23.83
N GLY A 60 -29.96 -19.48 24.45
CA GLY A 60 -31.29 -19.22 23.91
C GLY A 60 -31.57 -17.73 23.74
N VAL A 61 -31.20 -16.89 24.71
CA VAL A 61 -31.31 -15.43 24.61
C VAL A 61 -30.44 -14.90 23.47
N PHE A 62 -29.20 -15.39 23.31
CA PHE A 62 -28.34 -15.02 22.19
C PHE A 62 -28.90 -15.44 20.83
N LEU A 63 -29.50 -16.62 20.75
CA LEU A 63 -30.12 -17.13 19.53
C LEU A 63 -31.32 -16.27 19.12
N LEU A 64 -32.20 -15.93 20.06
CA LEU A 64 -33.36 -15.09 19.79
C LEU A 64 -32.96 -13.69 19.30
N GLU A 65 -31.97 -13.09 19.93
CA GLU A 65 -31.46 -11.79 19.52
C GLU A 65 -30.84 -11.83 18.11
N PHE A 66 -30.06 -12.86 17.81
CA PHE A 66 -29.45 -13.04 16.49
C PHE A 66 -30.51 -13.27 15.41
N LEU A 67 -31.51 -14.13 15.66
CA LEU A 67 -32.63 -14.37 14.75
C LEU A 67 -33.42 -13.08 14.50
N TRP A 68 -33.63 -12.27 15.54
CA TRP A 68 -34.28 -10.97 15.42
C TRP A 68 -33.46 -9.99 14.57
N ARG A 69 -32.14 -9.90 14.79
CA ARG A 69 -31.22 -9.09 13.97
C ARG A 69 -31.16 -9.56 12.52
N TRP A 70 -31.14 -10.88 12.30
CA TRP A 70 -31.11 -11.47 10.96
C TRP A 70 -32.42 -11.23 10.20
N ARG A 71 -33.57 -11.31 10.89
CA ARG A 71 -34.88 -10.97 10.34
C ARG A 71 -34.96 -9.51 9.94
N LYS A 72 -34.48 -8.57 10.78
CA LYS A 72 -34.45 -7.14 10.46
C LYS A 72 -33.62 -6.83 9.21
N ARG A 73 -32.55 -7.57 8.95
CA ARG A 73 -31.70 -7.42 7.75
C ARG A 73 -32.16 -8.28 6.56
N ARG A 74 -33.45 -8.61 6.48
CA ARG A 74 -34.09 -9.37 5.39
C ARG A 74 -33.38 -10.68 5.04
N TRP A 75 -32.85 -11.38 6.05
CA TRP A 75 -32.29 -12.72 5.89
C TRP A 75 -31.08 -12.78 4.92
N ALA A 76 -30.30 -11.71 4.82
CA ALA A 76 -29.14 -11.66 3.93
C ALA A 76 -28.08 -12.72 4.29
N ARG A 77 -27.65 -13.54 3.32
CA ARG A 77 -26.60 -14.55 3.52
C ARG A 77 -25.25 -13.94 3.90
N LYS A 78 -24.96 -12.73 3.44
CA LYS A 78 -23.76 -11.96 3.79
C LYS A 78 -23.68 -11.68 5.30
N PHE A 79 -24.82 -11.57 5.99
CA PHE A 79 -24.87 -11.40 7.44
C PHE A 79 -24.36 -12.66 8.17
N LEU A 80 -24.67 -13.85 7.66
CA LEU A 80 -24.26 -15.11 8.29
C LEU A 80 -22.76 -15.36 8.12
N VAL A 81 -22.21 -15.10 6.93
CA VAL A 81 -20.76 -15.20 6.67
C VAL A 81 -19.98 -14.19 7.50
N ARG A 82 -20.54 -13.00 7.75
CA ARG A 82 -19.87 -11.97 8.57
C ARG A 82 -19.94 -12.28 10.06
N ASN A 83 -21.06 -12.80 10.55
CA ASN A 83 -21.30 -13.08 11.97
C ASN A 83 -21.20 -14.58 12.32
N TRP A 84 -20.36 -15.33 11.60
CA TRP A 84 -20.23 -16.78 11.79
C TRP A 84 -19.84 -17.14 13.23
N TYR A 85 -19.01 -16.32 13.89
CA TYR A 85 -18.65 -16.46 15.31
C TYR A 85 -19.85 -16.34 16.25
N GLU A 86 -20.86 -15.53 15.91
CA GLU A 86 -22.08 -15.43 16.69
C GLU A 86 -22.89 -16.72 16.66
N LEU A 87 -22.85 -17.45 15.53
CA LEU A 87 -23.53 -18.74 15.37
C LEU A 87 -22.86 -19.84 16.22
N PHE A 88 -21.54 -19.88 16.26
CA PHE A 88 -20.81 -20.86 17.08
C PHE A 88 -20.91 -20.57 18.58
N ALA A 89 -21.04 -19.29 18.97
CA ALA A 89 -21.25 -18.91 20.37
C ALA A 89 -22.60 -19.38 20.94
N MET A 90 -23.55 -19.81 20.10
CA MET A 90 -24.88 -20.30 20.50
C MET A 90 -24.90 -21.78 20.89
N ILE A 91 -23.81 -22.50 20.63
CA ILE A 91 -23.75 -23.93 20.95
C ILE A 91 -23.54 -24.06 22.47
N PRO A 92 -24.47 -24.66 23.22
CA PRO A 92 -24.29 -24.86 24.65
C PRO A 92 -23.17 -25.89 24.87
N VAL A 93 -22.09 -25.46 25.52
CA VAL A 93 -20.87 -26.27 25.68
C VAL A 93 -20.99 -27.25 26.84
N ALA A 94 -21.92 -26.99 27.75
CA ALA A 94 -22.13 -27.76 28.96
C ALA A 94 -22.79 -29.14 28.74
N HIS A 95 -22.88 -29.64 27.50
CA HIS A 95 -23.32 -31.01 27.26
C HIS A 95 -22.26 -31.98 27.83
N PRO A 96 -22.61 -32.92 28.73
CA PRO A 96 -21.64 -33.80 29.41
C PRO A 96 -20.75 -34.67 28.50
N ALA A 97 -21.09 -34.77 27.22
CA ALA A 97 -20.36 -35.53 26.21
C ALA A 97 -19.30 -34.67 25.47
N MET A 98 -19.46 -33.34 25.44
CA MET A 98 -18.57 -32.41 24.74
C MET A 98 -17.43 -31.92 25.64
N THR A 99 -17.61 -31.96 26.98
CA THR A 99 -16.57 -31.66 27.97
C THR A 99 -15.40 -32.66 27.94
N ALA A 100 -15.59 -33.83 27.34
CA ALA A 100 -14.52 -34.82 27.16
C ALA A 100 -13.42 -34.32 26.20
N HIS A 101 -13.75 -33.43 25.26
CA HIS A 101 -12.81 -32.89 24.29
C HIS A 101 -12.41 -31.45 24.65
N LYS A 102 -11.39 -31.31 25.50
CA LYS A 102 -10.85 -30.02 25.97
C LYS A 102 -10.60 -29.01 24.83
N PHE A 103 -10.21 -29.48 23.65
CA PHE A 103 -10.02 -28.64 22.47
C PHE A 103 -11.30 -27.92 22.04
N VAL A 104 -12.43 -28.62 21.98
CA VAL A 104 -13.72 -28.04 21.60
C VAL A 104 -14.15 -26.97 22.62
N SER A 105 -13.98 -27.25 23.91
CA SER A 105 -14.29 -26.29 24.97
C SER A 105 -13.41 -25.04 24.90
N VAL A 106 -12.11 -25.18 24.61
CA VAL A 106 -11.19 -24.04 24.44
C VAL A 106 -11.54 -23.22 23.20
N VAL A 107 -11.82 -23.87 22.06
CA VAL A 107 -12.22 -23.16 20.83
C VAL A 107 -13.52 -22.40 21.05
N LEU A 108 -14.52 -22.99 21.71
CA LEU A 108 -15.79 -22.32 22.01
C LEU A 108 -15.62 -21.20 23.06
N LEU A 109 -14.73 -21.36 24.04
CA LEU A 109 -14.34 -20.29 24.96
C LEU A 109 -13.75 -19.11 24.19
N LEU A 110 -12.81 -19.36 23.28
CA LEU A 110 -12.20 -18.34 22.44
C LEU A 110 -13.23 -17.63 21.54
N VAL A 111 -14.18 -18.38 20.97
CA VAL A 111 -15.29 -17.80 20.18
C VAL A 111 -16.19 -16.92 21.05
N ARG A 112 -16.52 -17.35 22.28
CA ARG A 112 -17.34 -16.55 23.21
C ARG A 112 -16.61 -15.29 23.68
N ILE A 113 -15.30 -15.38 23.94
CA ILE A 113 -14.45 -14.22 24.23
C ILE A 113 -14.42 -13.27 23.02
N GLY A 114 -14.25 -13.81 21.80
CA GLY A 114 -14.29 -13.03 20.57
C GLY A 114 -15.61 -12.28 20.39
N ARG A 115 -16.75 -12.93 20.66
CA ARG A 115 -18.08 -12.29 20.66
C ARG A 115 -18.21 -11.23 21.74
N ALA A 116 -17.76 -11.51 22.97
CA ALA A 116 -17.81 -10.55 24.08
C ALA A 116 -16.95 -9.31 23.78
N ALA A 117 -15.78 -9.51 23.18
CA ALA A 117 -14.89 -8.45 22.73
C ALA A 117 -15.49 -7.64 21.57
N ASP A 118 -16.06 -8.29 20.56
CA ASP A 118 -16.75 -7.62 19.45
C ASP A 118 -17.94 -6.80 19.93
N ARG A 119 -18.67 -7.28 20.95
CA ARG A 119 -19.78 -6.52 21.56
C ARG A 119 -19.32 -5.36 22.45
N ALA A 120 -18.20 -5.51 23.15
CA ALA A 120 -17.63 -4.44 23.97
C ALA A 120 -16.94 -3.34 23.15
N VAL A 121 -16.38 -3.69 21.98
CA VAL A 121 -15.57 -2.79 21.15
C VAL A 121 -16.30 -2.32 19.86
N GLY A 122 -17.44 -2.95 19.54
CA GLY A 122 -18.28 -2.66 18.37
C GLY A 122 -17.77 -3.34 17.08
N GLU A 123 -18.58 -3.31 15.99
CA GLU A 123 -18.33 -3.93 14.65
C GLU A 123 -16.99 -3.50 13.97
N GLN A 124 -16.12 -2.74 14.65
CA GLN A 124 -14.86 -2.20 14.15
C GLN A 124 -13.61 -2.92 14.66
N PHE A 125 -13.73 -3.89 15.58
CA PHE A 125 -12.55 -4.58 16.13
C PHE A 125 -11.73 -5.30 15.05
N THR A 126 -12.41 -6.03 14.15
CA THR A 126 -11.76 -6.78 13.07
C THR A 126 -11.06 -5.85 12.07
N TYR A 127 -11.69 -4.75 11.66
CA TYR A 127 -11.07 -3.78 10.75
C TYR A 127 -9.84 -3.11 11.39
N ARG A 128 -9.96 -2.62 12.63
CA ARG A 128 -8.83 -1.98 13.31
C ARG A 128 -7.70 -2.97 13.60
N LEU A 129 -8.02 -4.24 13.87
CA LEU A 129 -7.03 -5.29 14.08
C LEU A 129 -6.32 -5.64 12.77
N VAL A 130 -7.06 -5.82 11.68
CA VAL A 130 -6.49 -6.09 10.35
C VAL A 130 -5.63 -4.91 9.90
N ASP A 131 -6.13 -3.67 9.98
CA ASP A 131 -5.37 -2.48 9.57
C ASP A 131 -4.08 -2.32 10.39
N LYS A 132 -4.13 -2.46 11.72
CA LYS A 132 -2.95 -2.36 12.59
C LYS A 132 -1.93 -3.48 12.37
N LEU A 133 -2.37 -4.67 11.96
CA LEU A 133 -1.46 -5.78 11.69
C LEU A 133 -0.94 -5.76 10.26
N SER A 134 -1.72 -5.29 9.29
CA SER A 134 -1.35 -5.24 7.88
C SER A 134 -0.38 -4.09 7.56
N GLU A 135 -0.53 -2.93 8.20
CA GLU A 135 0.31 -1.76 7.89
C GLU A 135 1.82 -2.01 8.14
N PRO A 136 2.27 -2.60 9.27
CA PRO A 136 3.67 -2.96 9.47
C PRO A 136 4.17 -4.00 8.48
N ILE A 137 3.33 -5.01 8.16
CA ILE A 137 3.68 -6.09 7.23
C ILE A 137 3.87 -5.52 5.82
N VAL A 138 2.93 -4.70 5.35
CA VAL A 138 3.01 -4.06 4.03
C VAL A 138 4.23 -3.16 3.95
N LYS A 139 4.49 -2.34 4.98
CA LYS A 139 5.67 -1.46 5.01
C LYS A 139 6.98 -2.23 5.00
N ALA A 140 7.05 -3.36 5.70
CA ALA A 140 8.22 -4.24 5.73
C ALA A 140 8.46 -4.94 4.38
N ILE A 141 7.40 -5.27 3.63
CA ILE A 141 7.49 -5.96 2.33
C ILE A 141 7.77 -4.96 1.18
N LYS A 142 7.26 -3.74 1.25
CA LYS A 142 7.33 -2.76 0.15
C LYS A 142 8.76 -2.45 -0.28
N LYS A 143 9.67 -2.18 0.67
CA LYS A 143 11.07 -1.84 0.37
C LYS A 143 11.82 -3.01 -0.33
N PRO A 144 11.85 -4.24 0.23
CA PRO A 144 12.48 -5.38 -0.44
C PRO A 144 11.91 -5.70 -1.83
N VAL A 145 10.58 -5.67 -1.98
CA VAL A 145 9.93 -5.93 -3.27
C VAL A 145 10.31 -4.87 -4.30
N THR A 146 10.32 -3.59 -3.91
CA THR A 146 10.70 -2.50 -4.82
C THR A 146 12.14 -2.67 -5.29
N ILE A 147 13.06 -3.01 -4.38
CA ILE A 147 14.47 -3.26 -4.73
C ILE A 147 14.59 -4.46 -5.69
N ALA A 148 13.89 -5.57 -5.41
CA ALA A 148 13.92 -6.75 -6.26
C ALA A 148 13.36 -6.47 -7.67
N VAL A 149 12.28 -5.70 -7.75
CA VAL A 149 11.69 -5.29 -9.04
C VAL A 149 12.65 -4.35 -9.79
N LEU A 150 13.27 -3.38 -9.11
CA LEU A 150 14.26 -2.50 -9.72
C LEU A 150 15.46 -3.27 -10.25
N ASP A 151 15.96 -4.25 -9.49
CA ASP A 151 17.05 -5.12 -9.92
C ASP A 151 16.67 -5.91 -11.19
N GLU A 152 15.43 -6.40 -11.29
CA GLU A 152 14.96 -7.12 -12.47
C GLU A 152 14.78 -6.19 -13.68
N VAL A 153 14.17 -5.01 -13.49
CA VAL A 153 14.05 -4.00 -14.55
C VAL A 153 15.43 -3.63 -15.07
N VAL A 154 16.43 -3.42 -14.21
CA VAL A 154 17.76 -3.04 -14.66
C VAL A 154 18.43 -4.13 -15.47
N LYS A 155 18.24 -5.42 -15.17
CA LYS A 155 18.75 -6.49 -16.05
C LYS A 155 18.16 -6.40 -17.45
N VAL A 156 16.89 -6.01 -17.56
CA VAL A 156 16.24 -5.77 -18.86
C VAL A 156 16.82 -4.52 -19.53
N LEU A 157 17.09 -3.45 -18.78
CA LEU A 157 17.75 -2.27 -19.33
C LEU A 157 19.19 -2.60 -19.80
N GLU A 158 19.98 -3.34 -19.02
CA GLU A 158 21.35 -3.74 -19.37
C GLU A 158 21.42 -4.58 -20.67
N THR A 159 20.32 -5.19 -21.09
CA THR A 159 20.23 -5.97 -22.33
C THR A 159 19.64 -5.19 -23.52
N GLY A 160 19.26 -3.91 -23.32
CA GLY A 160 18.65 -3.08 -24.35
C GLY A 160 19.66 -2.26 -25.17
N ASN A 161 19.43 -2.15 -26.50
CA ASN A 161 20.23 -1.33 -27.41
C ASN A 161 19.85 0.17 -27.32
N TYR A 162 20.09 0.82 -26.18
CA TYR A 162 19.77 2.24 -25.99
C TYR A 162 20.49 3.18 -26.96
N PRO A 163 21.79 3.02 -27.23
CA PRO A 163 22.51 3.92 -28.15
C PRO A 163 21.91 3.88 -29.57
N GLU A 164 21.57 2.69 -30.05
CA GLU A 164 20.91 2.49 -31.34
C GLU A 164 19.49 3.09 -31.37
N ASN A 165 18.70 2.87 -30.32
CA ASN A 165 17.36 3.47 -30.20
C ASN A 165 17.41 5.01 -30.14
N LEU A 166 18.43 5.56 -29.47
CA LEU A 166 18.68 6.99 -29.40
C LEU A 166 19.09 7.53 -30.77
N ALA A 167 20.03 6.87 -31.46
CA ALA A 167 20.46 7.22 -32.81
C ALA A 167 19.27 7.22 -33.79
N LYS A 168 18.41 6.21 -33.72
CA LYS A 168 17.20 6.12 -34.53
C LYS A 168 16.23 7.27 -34.26
N SER A 169 16.02 7.61 -33.00
CA SER A 169 15.13 8.72 -32.61
C SER A 169 15.71 10.08 -33.03
N LEU A 170 17.00 10.32 -32.79
CA LEU A 170 17.69 11.54 -33.24
C LEU A 170 17.68 11.66 -34.77
N GLY A 171 17.85 10.55 -35.49
CA GLY A 171 17.75 10.50 -36.95
C GLY A 171 16.34 10.85 -37.46
N ALA A 172 15.30 10.33 -36.81
CA ALA A 172 13.91 10.60 -37.17
C ALA A 172 13.50 12.07 -36.96
N HIS A 173 14.07 12.74 -35.94
CA HIS A 173 13.80 14.14 -35.60
C HIS A 173 14.93 15.09 -36.02
N LYS A 174 15.78 14.68 -36.97
CA LYS A 174 17.00 15.40 -37.34
C LYS A 174 16.74 16.86 -37.76
N ASP A 175 15.75 17.10 -38.63
CA ASP A 175 15.53 18.44 -39.18
C ASP A 175 14.95 19.41 -38.14
N GLU A 176 14.10 18.91 -37.24
CA GLU A 176 13.57 19.68 -36.11
C GLU A 176 14.69 20.09 -35.14
N LEU A 177 15.52 19.12 -34.73
CA LEU A 177 16.63 19.39 -33.81
C LEU A 177 17.70 20.30 -34.44
N ARG A 178 17.95 20.18 -35.74
CA ARG A 178 18.84 21.09 -36.48
C ARG A 178 18.33 22.53 -36.45
N GLY A 179 17.02 22.72 -36.66
CA GLY A 179 16.39 24.04 -36.56
C GLY A 179 16.59 24.65 -35.17
N ILE A 180 16.26 23.89 -34.12
CA ILE A 180 16.41 24.32 -32.73
C ILE A 180 17.87 24.67 -32.42
N ILE A 181 18.82 23.81 -32.79
CA ILE A 181 20.25 24.04 -32.51
C ILE A 181 20.77 25.26 -33.28
N ALA A 182 20.42 25.41 -34.56
CA ALA A 182 20.83 26.56 -35.36
C ALA A 182 20.26 27.88 -34.79
N GLU A 183 19.00 27.88 -34.35
CA GLU A 183 18.39 29.04 -33.68
C GLU A 183 19.09 29.38 -32.36
N LYS A 184 19.39 28.36 -31.53
CA LYS A 184 20.09 28.57 -30.25
C LYS A 184 21.52 29.07 -30.44
N ILE A 185 22.25 28.53 -31.42
CA ILE A 185 23.60 29.01 -31.77
C ILE A 185 23.52 30.44 -32.30
N ALA A 186 22.61 30.76 -33.22
CA ALA A 186 22.47 32.11 -33.75
C ALA A 186 22.10 33.17 -32.68
N ALA A 187 21.41 32.74 -31.63
CA ALA A 187 21.03 33.55 -30.48
C ALA A 187 22.10 33.61 -29.36
N ASP A 188 23.17 32.81 -29.45
CA ASP A 188 24.17 32.71 -28.39
C ASP A 188 25.02 34.02 -28.28
N PRO A 189 25.02 34.69 -27.11
CA PRO A 189 25.82 35.89 -26.88
C PRO A 189 27.34 35.67 -27.05
N GLN A 190 27.82 34.45 -26.83
CA GLN A 190 29.24 34.11 -26.91
C GLN A 190 29.78 34.14 -28.35
N LEU A 191 28.91 34.10 -29.38
CA LEU A 191 29.38 34.19 -30.76
C LEU A 191 30.01 35.54 -31.10
N GLY A 192 29.65 36.62 -30.41
CA GLY A 192 30.28 37.94 -30.53
C GLY A 192 30.56 38.37 -31.98
N LYS A 193 31.85 38.34 -32.37
CA LYS A 193 32.32 38.78 -33.71
C LYS A 193 32.04 37.78 -34.84
N LEU A 194 31.83 36.49 -34.55
CA LEU A 194 31.51 35.48 -35.57
C LEU A 194 30.18 35.78 -36.28
N LYS A 195 29.22 36.38 -35.58
CA LYS A 195 27.91 36.77 -36.12
C LYS A 195 27.99 37.84 -37.22
N ARG A 196 29.13 38.51 -37.37
CA ARG A 196 29.35 39.56 -38.39
C ARG A 196 30.06 39.05 -39.65
N LEU A 197 30.47 37.78 -39.68
CA LEU A 197 31.12 37.22 -40.86
C LEU A 197 30.10 36.98 -41.99
N PRO A 198 30.47 37.24 -43.25
CA PRO A 198 29.66 36.81 -44.38
C PRO A 198 29.56 35.28 -44.38
N PHE A 199 28.40 34.75 -44.79
CA PHE A 199 28.11 33.30 -44.80
C PHE A 199 28.08 32.61 -43.43
N HIS A 200 27.98 33.36 -42.33
CA HIS A 200 27.86 32.80 -40.97
C HIS A 200 26.82 31.69 -40.87
N ASP A 201 25.62 31.92 -41.40
CA ASP A 201 24.52 30.97 -41.28
C ASP A 201 24.76 29.67 -42.05
N GLU A 202 25.47 29.73 -43.18
CA GLU A 202 25.87 28.56 -43.95
C GLU A 202 26.95 27.76 -43.21
N ILE A 203 27.91 28.43 -42.59
CA ILE A 203 28.95 27.80 -41.78
C ILE A 203 28.33 27.10 -40.57
N VAL A 204 27.41 27.77 -39.85
CA VAL A 204 26.70 27.19 -38.71
C VAL A 204 25.92 25.96 -39.14
N ARG A 205 25.17 26.03 -40.24
CA ARG A 205 24.42 24.87 -40.77
C ARG A 205 25.36 23.71 -41.12
N ALA A 206 26.44 23.97 -41.84
CA ALA A 206 27.42 22.94 -42.21
C ALA A 206 28.08 22.28 -40.98
N CYS A 207 28.44 23.08 -39.97
CA CYS A 207 28.96 22.58 -38.71
C CYS A 207 27.92 21.72 -37.98
N VAL A 208 26.69 22.21 -37.82
CA VAL A 208 25.61 21.47 -37.16
C VAL A 208 25.34 20.14 -37.88
N ASP A 209 25.31 20.13 -39.21
CA ASP A 209 25.09 18.94 -40.03
C ASP A 209 26.18 17.90 -39.83
N THR A 210 27.43 18.36 -39.82
CA THR A 210 28.60 17.52 -39.62
C THR A 210 28.60 16.95 -38.21
N SER A 211 28.35 17.78 -37.20
CA SER A 211 28.25 17.35 -35.81
C SER A 211 27.12 16.34 -35.59
N PHE A 212 25.95 16.54 -36.21
CA PHE A 212 24.85 15.56 -36.14
C PHE A 212 25.25 14.21 -36.71
N ARG A 213 25.91 14.22 -37.87
CA ARG A 213 26.36 12.98 -38.51
C ARG A 213 27.37 12.25 -37.62
N VAL A 214 28.37 12.96 -37.11
CA VAL A 214 29.39 12.38 -36.21
C VAL A 214 28.73 11.86 -34.93
N LEU A 215 27.78 12.58 -34.34
CA LEU A 215 27.06 12.13 -33.14
C LEU A 215 26.29 10.83 -33.41
N LEU A 216 25.60 10.71 -34.54
CA LEU A 216 24.91 9.47 -34.91
C LEU A 216 25.89 8.31 -35.14
N GLU A 217 27.03 8.57 -35.79
CA GLU A 217 28.08 7.57 -35.98
C GLU A 217 28.67 7.11 -34.63
N VAL A 218 28.88 8.03 -33.69
CA VAL A 218 29.34 7.72 -32.33
C VAL A 218 28.31 6.88 -31.57
N LEU A 219 27.02 7.23 -31.63
CA LEU A 219 25.97 6.46 -30.95
C LEU A 219 25.82 5.02 -31.49
N LEU A 220 26.34 4.73 -32.67
CA LEU A 220 26.35 3.39 -33.26
C LEU A 220 27.69 2.66 -33.05
N ASP A 221 28.67 3.29 -32.41
CA ASP A 221 29.97 2.68 -32.11
C ASP A 221 29.82 1.69 -30.92
N PRO A 222 30.29 0.45 -31.04
CA PRO A 222 30.15 -0.56 -29.98
C PRO A 222 30.82 -0.16 -28.66
N ARG A 223 31.80 0.76 -28.66
CA ARG A 223 32.42 1.27 -27.44
C ARG A 223 31.46 2.15 -26.62
N ILE A 224 30.44 2.72 -27.26
CA ILE A 224 29.41 3.49 -26.57
C ILE A 224 28.43 2.58 -25.84
N ASP A 225 28.24 1.33 -26.28
CA ASP A 225 27.38 0.36 -25.58
C ASP A 225 27.93 0.04 -24.17
N ASP A 226 29.25 -0.12 -24.05
CA ASP A 226 29.92 -0.31 -22.75
C ASP A 226 29.76 0.90 -21.84
N PHE A 227 29.90 2.11 -22.39
CA PHE A 227 29.69 3.36 -21.65
C PHE A 227 28.25 3.48 -21.16
N PHE A 228 27.25 3.24 -22.02
CA PHE A 228 25.84 3.29 -21.63
C PHE A 228 25.51 2.25 -20.56
N SER A 229 26.05 1.03 -20.68
CA SER A 229 25.89 -0.03 -19.69
C SER A 229 26.45 0.38 -18.32
N ALA A 230 27.60 1.04 -18.30
CA ALA A 230 28.19 1.56 -17.06
C ALA A 230 27.32 2.67 -16.44
N VAL A 231 26.81 3.60 -17.25
CA VAL A 231 25.90 4.67 -16.78
C VAL A 231 24.60 4.09 -16.22
N VAL A 232 24.00 3.10 -16.89
CA VAL A 232 22.78 2.42 -16.40
C VAL A 232 23.05 1.72 -15.06
N ARG A 233 24.20 1.05 -14.93
CA ARG A 233 24.60 0.38 -13.69
C ARG A 233 24.78 1.35 -12.53
N GLU A 234 25.44 2.49 -12.76
CA GLU A 234 25.63 3.51 -11.73
C GLU A 234 24.29 4.15 -11.32
N ASN A 235 23.41 4.45 -12.29
CA ASN A 235 22.06 4.95 -12.00
C ASN A 235 21.23 3.93 -11.19
N ARG A 236 21.35 2.62 -11.45
CA ARG A 236 20.73 1.58 -10.61
C ARG A 236 21.17 1.69 -9.17
N GLU A 237 22.47 1.76 -8.92
CA GLU A 237 23.03 1.81 -7.56
C GLU A 237 22.49 3.03 -6.82
N GLN A 238 22.42 4.18 -7.50
CA GLN A 238 21.82 5.40 -6.94
C GLN A 238 20.33 5.23 -6.61
N ILE A 239 19.52 4.71 -7.54
CA ILE A 239 18.08 4.52 -7.32
C ILE A 239 17.84 3.51 -6.19
N ARG A 240 18.60 2.41 -6.15
CA ARG A 240 18.53 1.40 -5.09
C ARG A 240 18.83 2.00 -3.73
N LEU A 241 19.89 2.81 -3.63
CA LEU A 241 20.26 3.49 -2.39
C LEU A 241 19.18 4.48 -1.96
N ALA A 242 18.63 5.26 -2.88
CA ALA A 242 17.54 6.19 -2.61
C ALA A 242 16.28 5.49 -2.07
N VAL A 243 15.91 4.32 -2.64
CA VAL A 243 14.77 3.51 -2.15
C VAL A 243 15.05 2.86 -0.79
N GLN A 244 16.29 2.43 -0.53
CA GLN A 244 16.68 1.88 0.76
C GLN A 244 16.53 2.92 1.87
N LEU A 245 17.02 4.13 1.62
CA LEU A 245 16.89 5.29 2.52
C LEU A 245 15.41 5.69 2.66
N GLY A 246 14.63 5.63 1.58
CA GLY A 246 13.21 6.02 1.59
C GLY A 246 12.99 7.44 1.07
N LEU A 247 14.01 8.00 0.40
CA LEU A 247 13.99 9.30 -0.27
C LEU A 247 12.97 9.37 -1.43
N ASN A 248 12.39 8.23 -1.82
CA ASN A 248 11.29 8.17 -2.79
C ASN A 248 9.92 8.50 -2.17
N GLU A 249 9.80 8.57 -0.83
CA GLU A 249 8.56 8.89 -0.12
C GLU A 249 8.65 10.17 0.70
N VAL A 250 9.83 10.49 1.24
CA VAL A 250 10.05 11.63 2.15
C VAL A 250 11.28 12.40 1.71
N ASP A 251 11.19 13.73 1.70
CA ASP A 251 12.35 14.59 1.48
C ASP A 251 13.13 14.70 2.80
N ASP A 252 14.24 13.96 2.89
CA ASP A 252 15.16 14.03 4.03
C ASP A 252 16.54 14.53 3.57
N GLU A 253 16.84 15.80 3.86
CA GLU A 253 18.10 16.46 3.48
C GLU A 253 19.34 15.79 4.12
N ALA A 254 19.19 15.07 5.24
CA ALA A 254 20.30 14.40 5.91
C ALA A 254 20.64 13.07 5.22
N GLU A 255 19.63 12.30 4.84
CA GLU A 255 19.81 11.06 4.08
C GLU A 255 20.17 11.32 2.62
N GLU A 256 19.71 12.42 2.02
CA GLU A 256 20.08 12.80 0.64
C GLU A 256 21.59 13.07 0.48
N LYS A 257 22.27 13.57 1.53
CA LYS A 257 23.72 13.77 1.53
C LYS A 257 24.53 12.47 1.41
N LEU A 258 23.89 11.31 1.65
CA LEU A 258 24.51 10.00 1.48
C LEU A 258 24.49 9.55 0.01
N LEU A 259 23.70 10.18 -0.85
CA LEU A 259 23.71 9.92 -2.29
C LEU A 259 24.93 10.58 -2.94
N ARG A 260 25.58 9.86 -3.86
CA ARG A 260 26.67 10.41 -4.69
C ARG A 260 26.24 11.59 -5.54
N VAL A 261 24.98 11.59 -5.97
CA VAL A 261 24.39 12.61 -6.85
C VAL A 261 23.01 12.98 -6.30
N ARG A 262 22.71 14.28 -6.29
CA ARG A 262 21.42 14.83 -5.85
C ARG A 262 20.25 14.22 -6.61
N THR A 263 19.09 14.12 -5.96
CA THR A 263 17.88 13.61 -6.62
C THR A 263 17.38 14.60 -7.68
N GLN A 264 16.66 14.13 -8.71
CA GLN A 264 16.03 15.01 -9.71
C GLN A 264 15.06 16.00 -9.08
N ARG A 265 14.37 15.59 -8.01
CA ARG A 265 13.42 16.44 -7.28
C ARG A 265 14.14 17.60 -6.61
N SER A 266 15.24 17.35 -5.91
CA SER A 266 16.05 18.41 -5.30
C SER A 266 16.69 19.33 -6.35
N ALA A 267 17.13 18.78 -7.49
CA ALA A 267 17.61 19.59 -8.61
C ALA A 267 16.52 20.50 -9.20
N ALA A 268 15.28 20.00 -9.31
CA ALA A 268 14.15 20.79 -9.77
C ALA A 268 13.77 21.90 -8.77
N HIS A 269 13.75 21.60 -7.47
CA HIS A 269 13.50 22.60 -6.42
C HIS A 269 14.59 23.69 -6.40
N GLU A 270 15.85 23.32 -6.60
CA GLU A 270 16.94 24.30 -6.71
C GLU A 270 16.83 25.14 -7.98
N TYR A 271 16.46 24.53 -9.11
CA TYR A 271 16.21 25.25 -10.36
C TYR A 271 15.09 26.29 -10.18
N ASP A 272 13.96 25.88 -9.58
CA ASP A 272 12.85 26.78 -9.23
C ASP A 272 13.29 27.91 -8.29
N ARG A 273 14.15 27.61 -7.31
CA ARG A 273 14.70 28.61 -6.38
C ARG A 273 15.60 29.62 -7.10
N LEU A 274 16.37 29.17 -8.09
CA LEU A 274 17.27 30.00 -8.88
C LEU A 274 16.53 30.76 -10.00
N HIS A 275 15.38 30.26 -10.45
CA HIS A 275 14.59 30.82 -11.54
C HIS A 275 13.10 30.97 -11.16
N PRO A 276 12.76 31.86 -10.21
CA PRO A 276 11.40 32.00 -9.69
C PRO A 276 10.36 32.50 -10.73
N GLY A 277 10.80 32.91 -11.93
CA GLY A 277 9.96 33.45 -13.00
C GLY A 277 9.77 32.55 -14.23
N SER A 278 10.31 31.32 -14.25
CA SER A 278 10.26 30.42 -15.41
C SER A 278 9.24 29.28 -15.30
N ARG A 279 8.26 29.40 -14.40
CA ARG A 279 7.09 28.50 -14.42
C ARG A 279 6.21 28.86 -15.63
N PRO A 280 5.74 27.88 -16.41
CA PRO A 280 4.71 28.12 -17.41
C PRO A 280 3.40 28.60 -16.78
#